data_AF-A0A2G5C9B0-F1
#
_entry.id   AF-A0A2G5C9B0-F1
#
_cell.length_a   1.000
_cell.length_b   1.000
_cell.length_c   1.000
_cell.angle_alpha   90.00
_cell.angle_beta   90.00
_cell.angle_gamma   90.00
#
_symmetry.space_group_name_H-M   'P 1'
#
loop_
_entity.id
_entity.type
_entity.pdbx_description
1 polymer ?
#
loop_
_entity_poly.entity_id
_entity_poly.type
_entity_poly.pdbx_seq_one_letter_code
_entity_poly.pdbx_strand_id
1 'polypeptide(L)' 'MEKLDYMLNFVDSFSGGHHHHQYIKKLKQLLQTAEIKENLHCERCVGKVPKDVQTMKGVMRVDIDSNSCTIM' A
#
# COMPACT_ATOMS: atom_id res chain seq x y z
N MET A 1 -2.65 3.56 -5.71
CA MET A 1 -1.75 2.54 -6.31
C MET A 1 -0.81 3.10 -7.39
N GLU A 2 -1.21 4.12 -8.16
CA GLU A 2 -0.48 4.58 -9.36
C GLU A 2 0.96 5.06 -9.13
N LYS A 3 1.25 5.82 -8.06
CA LYS A 3 2.63 6.32 -7.82
C LYS A 3 3.65 5.21 -7.58
N LEU A 4 3.25 4.12 -6.90
CA LEU A 4 4.16 3.01 -6.63
C LEU A 4 4.36 2.17 -7.90
N ASP A 5 3.28 1.96 -8.65
CA ASP A 5 3.29 1.34 -9.97
C ASP A 5 4.22 2.09 -10.94
N TYR A 6 4.07 3.41 -11.01
CA TYR A 6 4.88 4.30 -11.83
C TYR A 6 6.37 4.25 -11.48
N MET A 7 6.72 4.25 -10.18
CA MET A 7 8.12 4.18 -9.74
C MET A 7 8.76 2.82 -10.08
N LEU A 8 8.01 1.72 -9.96
CA LEU A 8 8.48 0.39 -10.34
C LEU A 8 8.67 0.29 -11.86
N ASN A 9 7.71 0.79 -12.65
CA ASN A 9 7.79 0.82 -14.11
C ASN A 9 8.92 1.76 -14.61
N PHE A 10 9.19 2.84 -13.88
CA PHE A 10 10.31 3.75 -14.16
C PHE A 10 11.65 3.04 -13.98
N VAL A 11 11.86 2.34 -12.85
CA VAL A 11 13.07 1.54 -12.59
C VAL A 11 13.26 0.40 -13.60
N ASP A 12 12.17 -0.21 -14.07
CA ASP A 12 12.19 -1.19 -15.16
C ASP A 12 12.77 -0.60 -16.45
N SER A 13 12.47 0.67 -16.76
CA SER A 13 12.89 1.31 -18.02
C SER A 13 14.39 1.60 -18.09
N PHE A 14 15.11 1.66 -16.96
CA PHE A 14 16.57 1.85 -16.92
C PHE A 14 17.35 0.53 -16.86
N SER A 15 16.67 -0.59 -16.61
CA SER A 15 17.30 -1.87 -16.28
C SER A 15 17.07 -2.87 -17.40
N GLY A 16 17.88 -2.80 -18.47
CA GLY A 16 17.77 -3.60 -19.70
C GLY A 16 18.02 -5.11 -19.57
N GLY A 17 17.43 -5.79 -18.59
CA GLY A 17 17.57 -7.23 -18.38
C GLY A 17 16.23 -7.92 -18.14
N HIS A 18 15.91 -8.91 -18.97
CA HIS A 18 14.69 -9.74 -18.86
C HIS A 18 14.55 -10.47 -17.51
N HIS A 19 15.64 -10.63 -16.76
CA HIS A 19 15.66 -11.22 -15.41
C HIS A 19 15.20 -10.27 -14.30
N HIS A 20 15.22 -8.95 -14.53
CA HIS A 20 14.83 -7.96 -13.53
C HIS A 20 13.32 -7.80 -13.42
N HIS A 21 12.61 -7.90 -14.55
CA HIS A 21 11.15 -7.83 -14.61
C HIS A 21 10.46 -8.89 -13.73
N GLN A 22 11.06 -10.08 -13.62
CA GLN A 22 10.51 -11.15 -12.78
C GLN A 22 10.61 -10.84 -11.28
N TYR A 23 11.66 -10.13 -10.83
CA TYR A 23 11.85 -9.75 -9.43
C TYR A 23 10.86 -8.66 -8.99
N ILE A 24 10.67 -7.63 -9.81
CA ILE A 24 9.71 -6.55 -9.51
C ILE A 24 8.27 -7.08 -9.51
N LYS A 25 7.93 -7.99 -10.43
CA LYS A 25 6.62 -8.65 -10.43
C LYS A 25 6.40 -9.51 -9.18
N LYS A 26 7.45 -10.17 -8.67
CA LYS A 26 7.42 -10.89 -7.38
C LYS A 26 7.23 -9.93 -6.21
N LEU A 27 7.99 -8.83 -6.13
CA LEU A 27 7.83 -7.82 -5.09
C LEU A 27 6.41 -7.26 -5.04
N LYS A 28 5.80 -7.02 -6.21
CA LYS A 28 4.41 -6.57 -6.32
C LYS A 28 3.40 -7.59 -5.80
N GLN A 29 3.70 -8.89 -5.93
CA GLN A 29 2.89 -9.99 -5.38
C GLN A 29 3.12 -10.21 -3.87
N LEU A 30 4.25 -9.74 -3.33
CA LEU A 30 4.56 -9.79 -1.90
C LEU A 30 3.89 -8.66 -1.10
N LEU A 31 3.40 -7.61 -1.78
CA LEU A 31 2.58 -6.57 -1.17
C LEU A 31 1.22 -7.16 -0.78
N GLN A 32 0.97 -7.25 0.52
CA GLN A 32 -0.31 -7.73 1.04
C GLN A 32 -1.25 -6.55 1.25
N THR A 33 -2.39 -6.59 0.57
CA THR A 33 -3.48 -5.63 0.83
C THR A 33 -4.42 -6.24 1.86
N ALA A 34 -4.63 -5.53 2.97
CA ALA A 34 -5.58 -5.91 4.01
C ALA A 34 -6.68 -4.84 4.11
N GLU A 35 -7.92 -5.26 3.91
CA GLU A 35 -9.09 -4.40 4.10
C GLU A 35 -9.63 -4.59 5.52
N ILE A 36 -9.63 -3.53 6.30
CA ILE A 36 -10.17 -3.50 7.65
C ILE A 36 -11.53 -2.79 7.60
N LYS A 37 -12.60 -3.55 7.79
CA LYS A 37 -13.98 -3.03 7.89
C LYS A 37 -14.32 -2.80 9.36
N GLU A 38 -13.92 -1.64 9.86
CA GLU A 38 -14.27 -1.17 11.20
C GLU A 38 -15.26 -0.02 11.11
N ASN A 39 -16.28 -0.02 11.96
CA ASN A 39 -17.26 1.05 12.02
C ASN A 39 -16.63 2.25 12.74
N LEU A 40 -16.02 3.17 11.98
CA LEU A 40 -15.40 4.39 12.51
C LEU A 40 -16.50 5.36 12.95
N HIS A 41 -17.10 5.10 14.11
CA HIS A 41 -18.29 5.78 14.63
C HIS A 41 -18.02 7.24 15.09
N CYS A 42 -16.77 7.69 15.09
CA CYS A 42 -16.39 8.98 15.64
C CYS A 42 -15.26 9.63 14.85
N GLU A 43 -15.24 10.97 14.75
CA GLU A 43 -14.17 11.72 14.05
C GLU A 43 -12.77 11.39 14.62
N ARG A 44 -12.71 11.15 15.94
CA ARG A 44 -11.50 10.69 16.61
C ARG A 44 -11.05 9.30 16.14
N CYS A 45 -11.98 8.40 15.86
CA CYS A 45 -11.74 7.03 15.40
C CYS A 45 -11.21 7.06 13.97
N VAL A 46 -11.86 7.86 13.11
CA VAL A 46 -11.45 8.11 11.72
C VAL A 46 -10.04 8.69 11.66
N GLY A 47 -9.67 9.59 12.58
CA GLY A 47 -8.34 10.19 12.58
C GLY A 47 -7.24 9.36 13.27
N LYS A 48 -7.59 8.51 14.25
CA LYS A 48 -6.61 7.81 15.10
C LYS A 48 -6.21 6.45 14.55
N VAL A 49 -7.18 5.63 14.13
CA VAL A 49 -6.94 4.31 13.53
C VAL A 49 -5.92 4.36 12.38
N PRO A 50 -6.05 5.23 11.36
CA PRO A 50 -5.09 5.25 10.26
C PRO A 50 -3.71 5.77 10.66
N LYS A 51 -3.62 6.67 11.65
CA LYS A 51 -2.34 7.18 12.15
C LYS A 51 -1.57 6.08 12.87
N ASP A 52 -2.27 5.34 13.73
CA ASP A 52 -1.69 4.23 14.48
C ASP A 52 -1.23 3.12 13.51
N VAL A 53 -2.04 2.82 12.48
CA VAL A 53 -1.69 1.86 11.42
C VAL A 53 -0.51 2.35 10.57
N GLN A 54 -0.46 3.63 10.19
CA GLN A 54 0.65 4.18 9.39
C GLN A 54 1.99 4.15 10.14
N THR A 55 1.96 4.21 11.48
CA THR A 55 3.17 4.03 12.30
C THR A 55 3.62 2.57 12.44
N MET A 56 2.84 1.59 11.97
CA MET A 56 3.24 0.18 12.01
C MET A 56 4.34 -0.13 11.00
N LYS A 57 5.33 -0.90 11.45
CA LYS A 57 6.49 -1.29 10.62
C LYS A 57 6.03 -2.18 9.46
N GLY A 58 6.26 -1.72 8.23
CA GLY A 58 5.91 -2.46 7.02
C GLY A 58 4.65 -1.97 6.32
N VAL A 59 3.93 -1.00 6.90
CA VAL A 59 2.80 -0.34 6.22
C VAL A 59 3.34 0.69 5.24
N MET A 60 3.04 0.51 3.96
CA MET A 60 3.45 1.45 2.91
C MET A 60 2.40 2.50 2.66
N ARG A 61 1.12 2.12 2.69
CA ARG A 61 0.00 3.05 2.50
C ARG A 61 -1.21 2.64 3.33
N VAL A 62 -1.94 3.66 3.77
CA VAL A 62 -3.24 3.51 4.42
C VAL A 62 -4.21 4.38 3.64
N ASP A 63 -5.28 3.77 3.15
CA ASP A 63 -6.39 4.44 2.48
C ASP A 63 -7.63 4.32 3.37
N ILE A 64 -8.33 5.43 3.58
CA ILE A 64 -9.49 5.47 4.48
C ILE A 64 -10.69 5.88 3.65
N ASP A 65 -11.62 4.95 3.50
CA ASP A 65 -12.98 5.23 3.09
C ASP A 65 -13.85 5.35 4.34
N SER A 66 -14.98 6.06 4.23
CA SER A 66 -15.86 6.39 5.36
C SER A 66 -16.29 5.17 6.19
N ASN A 67 -16.27 3.98 5.56
CA ASN A 67 -16.67 2.70 6.15
C ASN A 67 -15.58 1.63 6.15
N SER A 68 -14.35 1.92 5.69
CA SER A 68 -13.27 0.93 5.60
C SER A 68 -11.88 1.55 5.56
N CYS A 69 -10.92 0.91 6.22
CA CYS A 69 -9.51 1.26 6.18
C CYS A 69 -8.73 0.18 5.43
N THR A 70 -8.14 0.52 4.29
CA THR A 70 -7.34 -0.40 3.48
C THR A 70 -5.85 -0.15 3.71
N ILE A 71 -5.12 -1.19 4.08
CA ILE A 71 -3.70 -1.19 4.36
C ILE A 71 -2.97 -1.91 3.22
N MET A 72 -1.88 -1.33 2.74
CA MET A 72 -1.01 -1.90 1.70
C MET A 72 0.47 -1.83 2.07
#